data_AF-A0A2A7HRN5-F1
#
_entry.id   AF-A0A2A7HRN5-F1
#
_cell.length_a   1.000
_cell.length_b   1.000
_cell.length_c   1.000
_cell.angle_alpha   90.00
_cell.angle_beta   90.00
_cell.angle_gamma   90.00
#
_symmetry.space_group_name_H-M   'P 1'
#
loop_
_entity.id
_entity.type
_entity.pdbx_description
1 polymer ?
#
loop_
_entity_poly.entity_id
_entity_poly.type
_entity_poly.pdbx_seq_one_letter_code
_entity_poly.pdbx_strand_id
1 'polypeptide(L)'
;MSKFERLLPDILNFLHQNPKKKIIVFGLIFIGFVVLPIIEVYQNAVTVDEGEPMDAQIVGRHVEKGKFGFTHPTLEVFVGYKYHDVWVRTETYNESYSGTKLKIIKKKDGKVILDPRYDYEEIIVK
;
A
#
# COMPACT_ATOMS: atom_id res chain seq x y z
N MET A 1 13.33 14.07 -26.71
CA MET A 1 13.11 12.66 -27.08
C MET A 1 13.29 11.80 -25.84
N SER A 2 12.19 11.25 -25.33
CA SER A 2 12.12 10.50 -24.08
C SER A 2 12.88 9.17 -24.19
N LYS A 3 13.43 8.68 -23.06
CA LYS A 3 14.12 7.38 -22.98
C LYS A 3 13.22 6.23 -23.44
N PHE A 4 11.90 6.40 -23.30
CA PHE A 4 10.86 5.46 -23.72
C PHE A 4 10.73 5.36 -25.24
N GLU A 5 10.82 6.48 -25.96
CA GLU A 5 10.71 6.53 -27.42
C GLU A 5 11.88 5.83 -28.14
N ARG A 6 13.05 5.75 -27.48
CA ARG A 6 14.20 4.99 -28.00
C ARG A 6 14.10 3.49 -27.77
N LEU A 7 13.40 3.05 -26.72
CA LEU A 7 13.28 1.63 -26.37
C LEU A 7 12.11 0.95 -27.08
N LEU A 8 11.12 1.74 -27.53
CA LEU A 8 9.92 1.24 -28.21
C LEU A 8 10.24 0.37 -29.45
N PRO A 9 11.16 0.74 -30.35
CA PRO A 9 11.50 -0.06 -31.53
C PRO A 9 12.18 -1.38 -31.17
N ASP A 10 13.05 -1.37 -30.15
CA ASP A 10 13.78 -2.56 -29.69
C ASP A 10 12.86 -3.56 -29.00
N ILE A 11 11.90 -3.08 -28.20
CA ILE A 11 10.84 -3.91 -27.61
C ILE A 11 9.98 -4.52 -28.73
N LEU A 12 9.62 -3.73 -29.75
CA LEU A 12 8.82 -4.20 -30.87
C LEU A 12 9.56 -5.29 -31.68
N ASN A 13 10.84 -5.08 -31.99
CA ASN A 13 11.68 -6.05 -32.67
C ASN A 13 11.92 -7.32 -31.83
N PHE A 14 12.13 -7.17 -30.52
CA PHE A 14 12.28 -8.28 -29.59
C PHE A 14 11.01 -9.15 -29.51
N LEU A 15 9.82 -8.53 -29.57
CA LEU A 15 8.53 -9.22 -29.60
C LEU A 15 8.25 -9.90 -30.96
N HIS A 16 8.82 -9.39 -32.06
CA HIS A 16 8.61 -9.92 -33.41
C HIS A 16 9.45 -11.18 -33.70
N GLN A 17 10.63 -11.31 -33.10
CA GLN A 17 11.58 -12.39 -33.42
C GLN A 17 11.29 -13.74 -32.75
N ASN A 18 10.51 -13.80 -31.66
CA ASN A 18 10.30 -15.07 -30.96
C ASN A 18 8.94 -15.16 -30.25
N PRO A 19 8.03 -16.07 -30.70
CA PRO A 19 6.70 -16.22 -30.09
C PRO A 19 6.76 -16.64 -28.61
N LYS A 20 7.80 -17.37 -28.19
CA LYS A 20 7.99 -17.76 -26.78
C LYS A 20 8.29 -16.55 -25.89
N LYS A 21 9.08 -15.58 -26.38
CA LYS A 21 9.38 -14.34 -25.65
C LYS A 21 8.15 -13.44 -25.55
N LYS A 22 7.34 -13.37 -26.61
CA LYS A 22 6.06 -12.66 -26.61
C LYS A 22 5.12 -13.21 -25.52
N ILE A 23 4.96 -14.53 -25.41
CA ILE A 23 4.12 -15.16 -24.38
C ILE A 23 4.60 -14.80 -22.98
N ILE A 24 5.90 -14.79 -22.72
CA ILE A 24 6.46 -14.43 -21.40
C ILE A 24 6.15 -12.96 -21.07
N VAL A 25 6.36 -12.04 -22.01
CA VAL A 25 6.07 -10.61 -21.79
C VAL A 25 4.58 -10.37 -21.55
N PHE A 26 3.71 -10.98 -22.37
CA PHE A 26 2.26 -10.89 -22.16
C PHE A 26 1.83 -11.52 -20.83
N GLY A 27 2.44 -12.63 -20.42
CA GLY A 27 2.20 -13.26 -19.12
C GLY A 27 2.58 -12.35 -17.95
N LEU A 28 3.74 -11.68 -18.02
CA LEU A 28 4.17 -10.73 -16.99
C LEU A 28 3.23 -9.51 -16.90
N ILE A 29 2.80 -8.97 -18.05
CA ILE A 29 1.83 -7.89 -18.10
C ILE A 29 0.49 -8.36 -17.50
N PHE A 30 0.02 -9.55 -17.87
CA PHE A 30 -1.22 -10.10 -17.32
C PHE A 30 -1.15 -10.27 -15.80
N ILE A 31 -0.04 -10.79 -15.26
CA ILE A 31 0.14 -10.89 -13.82
C ILE A 31 0.11 -9.51 -13.17
N GLY A 32 0.83 -8.53 -13.73
CA GLY A 32 0.91 -7.18 -13.18
C GLY A 32 -0.42 -6.45 -13.15
N PHE A 33 -1.22 -6.55 -14.21
CA PHE A 33 -2.46 -5.77 -14.37
C PHE A 33 -3.75 -6.50 -14.00
N VAL A 34 -3.74 -7.83 -13.94
CA VAL A 34 -4.93 -8.63 -13.63
C VAL A 34 -4.78 -9.36 -12.31
N VAL A 35 -3.69 -10.11 -12.12
CA VAL A 35 -3.54 -10.96 -10.94
C VAL A 35 -3.24 -10.13 -9.68
N LEU A 36 -2.32 -9.16 -9.74
CA LEU A 36 -1.96 -8.35 -8.57
C LEU A 36 -3.16 -7.55 -8.01
N PRO A 37 -3.97 -6.83 -8.82
CA PRO A 37 -5.13 -6.10 -8.29
C PRO A 37 -6.17 -7.02 -7.64
N ILE A 38 -6.39 -8.23 -8.18
CA ILE A 38 -7.32 -9.20 -7.59
C ILE A 38 -6.84 -9.66 -6.22
N ILE A 39 -5.53 -9.93 -6.07
CA ILE A 39 -4.95 -10.32 -4.78
C ILE A 39 -5.10 -9.19 -3.76
N GLU A 40 -4.86 -7.95 -4.15
CA GLU A 40 -5.02 -6.77 -3.29
C GLU A 40 -6.46 -6.62 -2.80
N VAL A 41 -7.44 -6.70 -3.72
CA VAL A 41 -8.87 -6.66 -3.38
C VAL A 41 -9.25 -7.79 -2.43
N TYR A 42 -8.79 -9.02 -2.70
CA TYR A 42 -9.06 -10.16 -1.83
C TYR A 42 -8.49 -9.98 -0.42
N GLN A 43 -7.25 -9.50 -0.29
CA GLN A 43 -6.61 -9.24 1.00
C GLN A 43 -7.32 -8.13 1.79
N ASN A 44 -7.79 -7.09 1.09
CA ASN A 44 -8.56 -6.01 1.70
C ASN A 44 -9.93 -6.50 2.18
N ALA A 45 -10.64 -7.32 1.39
CA ALA A 45 -11.91 -7.92 1.79
C ALA A 45 -11.77 -8.79 3.04
N VAL A 46 -10.81 -9.71 3.05
CA VAL A 46 -10.53 -10.57 4.23
C VAL A 46 -10.19 -9.72 5.46
N THR A 47 -9.42 -8.66 5.28
CA THR A 47 -9.07 -7.73 6.36
C THR A 47 -10.31 -7.04 6.94
N VAL A 48 -11.23 -6.60 6.08
CA VAL A 48 -12.46 -5.91 6.46
C VAL A 48 -13.43 -6.85 7.17
N ASP A 49 -13.55 -8.08 6.69
CA ASP A 49 -14.49 -9.08 7.23
C ASP A 49 -14.04 -9.64 8.58
N GLU A 50 -12.73 -9.84 8.77
CA GLU A 50 -12.21 -10.48 9.98
C GLU A 50 -11.74 -9.52 11.07
N GLY A 51 -11.47 -8.27 10.71
CA GLY A 51 -10.89 -7.29 11.61
C GLY A 51 -11.93 -6.39 12.27
N GLU A 52 -11.57 -5.86 13.45
CA GLU A 52 -12.40 -4.92 14.20
C GLU A 52 -12.03 -3.46 13.78
N PRO A 53 -12.94 -2.72 13.11
CA PRO A 53 -12.69 -1.33 12.77
C PRO A 53 -12.78 -0.44 14.01
N MET A 54 -11.87 0.52 14.14
CA MET A 54 -11.86 1.48 15.25
C MET A 54 -11.09 2.77 14.90
N ASP A 55 -11.37 3.83 15.64
CA ASP A 55 -10.62 5.08 15.57
C ASP A 55 -9.55 5.09 16.68
N ALA A 56 -8.27 5.10 16.32
CA ALA A 56 -7.15 5.08 17.26
C ALA A 56 -6.47 6.45 17.35
N GLN A 57 -6.12 6.88 18.57
CA GLN A 57 -5.45 8.16 18.74
C GLN A 57 -4.01 8.08 18.24
N ILE A 58 -3.63 9.04 17.40
CA ILE A 58 -2.26 9.25 16.95
C ILE A 58 -1.50 9.94 18.09
N VAL A 59 -0.43 9.31 18.53
CA VAL A 59 0.41 9.76 19.65
C VAL A 59 1.80 10.21 19.19
N GLY A 60 2.27 9.67 18.06
CA GLY A 60 3.60 9.94 17.54
C GLY A 60 3.68 9.82 16.02
N ARG A 61 4.81 10.26 15.46
CA ARG A 61 5.15 10.15 14.05
C ARG A 61 6.63 9.94 13.84
N HIS A 62 6.99 9.09 12.90
CA HIS A 62 8.37 8.84 12.52
C HIS A 62 8.47 8.31 11.09
N VAL A 63 9.68 8.24 10.58
CA VAL A 63 9.97 7.69 9.26
C VAL A 63 10.85 6.46 9.44
N GLU A 64 10.32 5.31 9.03
CA GLU A 64 11.06 4.06 9.08
C GLU A 64 11.89 3.87 7.82
N LYS A 65 13.13 3.40 7.98
CA LYS A 65 13.98 3.00 6.85
C LYS A 65 13.68 1.55 6.49
N GLY A 66 13.00 1.36 5.37
CA GLY A 66 12.75 0.05 4.76
C GLY A 66 14.00 -0.55 4.11
N LYS A 67 13.87 -1.81 3.70
CA LYS A 67 14.90 -2.49 2.90
C LYS A 67 15.00 -1.82 1.52
N PHE A 68 16.18 -1.82 0.92
CA PHE A 68 16.46 -1.20 -0.39
C PHE A 68 16.38 0.34 -0.44
N GLY A 69 16.49 1.03 0.71
CA GLY A 69 16.56 2.49 0.76
C GLY A 69 15.21 3.21 0.64
N PHE A 70 14.10 2.46 0.62
CA PHE A 70 12.77 3.04 0.73
C PHE A 70 12.52 3.53 2.15
N THR A 71 11.87 4.68 2.28
CA THR A 71 11.44 5.23 3.57
C THR A 71 9.92 5.19 3.67
N HIS A 72 9.41 4.74 4.80
CA HIS A 72 7.97 4.63 5.05
C HIS A 72 7.55 5.62 6.14
N PRO A 73 6.76 6.66 5.79
CA PRO A 73 6.09 7.49 6.78
C PRO A 73 5.21 6.63 7.68
N THR A 74 5.36 6.77 8.99
CA THR A 74 4.74 5.89 9.99
C THR A 74 4.10 6.72 11.09
N LEU A 75 2.88 6.35 11.47
CA LEU A 75 2.16 6.93 12.59
C LEU A 75 2.11 5.93 13.73
N GLU A 76 2.44 6.40 14.93
CA GLU A 76 2.30 5.63 16.16
C GLU A 76 0.90 5.89 16.73
N VAL A 77 0.15 4.82 16.97
CA VAL A 77 -1.21 4.87 17.53
C VAL A 77 -1.31 4.05 18.81
N PHE A 78 -2.15 4.48 19.75
CA PHE A 78 -2.37 3.78 21.00
C PHE A 78 -3.67 2.97 20.96
N VAL A 79 -3.57 1.64 21.04
CA VAL A 79 -4.70 0.70 20.95
C VAL A 79 -4.56 -0.38 22.02
N GLY A 80 -5.59 -0.58 22.85
CA GLY A 80 -5.64 -1.70 23.81
C GLY A 80 -4.41 -1.80 24.72
N TYR A 81 -3.97 -0.66 25.26
CA TYR A 81 -2.80 -0.52 26.15
C TYR A 81 -1.42 -0.73 25.51
N LYS A 82 -1.33 -0.73 24.18
CA LYS A 82 -0.06 -0.85 23.45
C LYS A 82 0.05 0.20 22.36
N TYR A 83 1.29 0.57 22.06
CA TYR A 83 1.63 1.39 20.91
C TYR A 83 1.80 0.51 19.68
N HIS A 84 1.30 0.98 18.55
CA HIS A 84 1.37 0.29 17.27
C HIS A 84 1.85 1.23 16.18
N ASP A 85 2.78 0.76 15.37
CA ASP A 85 3.28 1.47 14.21
C ASP A 85 2.42 1.13 12.98
N VAL A 86 1.88 2.17 12.36
CA VAL A 86 1.02 2.06 11.18
C VAL A 86 1.66 2.82 10.03
N TRP A 87 2.04 2.10 8.99
CA TRP A 87 2.55 2.70 7.76
C TRP A 87 1.45 3.46 7.05
N VAL A 88 1.77 4.69 6.63
CA VAL A 88 0.83 5.58 5.95
C VAL A 88 1.46 6.21 4.72
N ARG A 89 0.62 6.81 3.88
CA ARG A 89 1.08 7.63 2.76
C ARG A 89 1.64 8.96 3.28
N THR A 90 2.48 9.61 2.47
CA THR A 90 3.11 10.88 2.83
C THR A 90 2.07 11.97 3.08
N GLU A 91 0.96 11.96 2.35
CA GLU A 91 -0.17 12.86 2.47
C GLU A 91 -0.82 12.72 3.86
N THR A 92 -1.21 11.50 4.25
CA THR A 92 -1.74 11.18 5.59
C THR A 92 -0.73 11.53 6.70
N TYR A 93 0.56 11.27 6.47
CA TYR A 93 1.60 11.64 7.42
C TYR A 93 1.69 13.15 7.64
N ASN A 94 1.61 13.95 6.57
CA ASN A 94 1.73 15.40 6.66
C ASN A 94 0.48 16.05 7.29
N GLU A 95 -0.70 15.50 7.04
CA GLU A 95 -1.97 16.03 7.54
C GLU A 95 -2.32 15.63 8.97
N SER A 96 -1.72 14.54 9.47
CA SER A 96 -1.95 14.10 10.85
C SER A 96 -1.33 15.08 11.86
N TYR A 97 -1.74 14.99 13.12
CA TYR A 97 -1.02 15.58 14.25
C TYR A 97 -1.37 14.81 15.53
N SER A 98 -0.51 14.91 16.56
CA SER A 98 -0.77 14.27 17.85
C SER A 98 -2.12 14.74 18.40
N GLY A 99 -2.97 13.79 18.80
CA GLY A 99 -4.33 14.07 19.27
C GLY A 99 -5.44 13.81 18.26
N THR A 100 -5.14 13.78 16.95
CA THR A 100 -6.10 13.29 15.94
C THR A 100 -6.29 11.78 16.04
N LYS A 101 -7.37 11.27 15.44
CA LYS A 101 -7.61 9.83 15.35
C LYS A 101 -7.36 9.31 13.93
N LEU A 102 -6.90 8.08 13.84
CA LEU A 102 -6.68 7.33 12.61
C LEU A 102 -7.69 6.20 12.53
N LYS A 103 -8.37 6.06 11.39
CA LYS A 103 -9.24 4.91 11.12
C LYS A 103 -8.39 3.69 10.82
N ILE A 104 -8.50 2.70 11.68
CA ILE A 104 -7.70 1.48 11.62
C ILE A 104 -8.59 0.24 11.72
N ILE A 105 -8.03 -0.90 11.33
CA ILE A 105 -8.56 -2.21 11.62
C ILE A 105 -7.57 -2.95 12.52
N LYS A 106 -8.08 -3.49 13.63
CA LYS A 106 -7.36 -4.44 14.47
C LYS A 106 -7.69 -5.86 14.03
N LYS A 107 -6.70 -6.59 13.54
CA LYS A 107 -6.83 -7.99 13.15
C LYS A 107 -6.86 -8.90 14.37
N LYS A 108 -7.37 -10.13 14.20
CA LYS A 108 -7.43 -11.16 15.25
C LYS A 108 -6.05 -11.54 15.80
N ASP A 109 -5.00 -11.42 14.99
CA ASP A 109 -3.60 -11.63 15.39
C ASP A 109 -3.02 -10.46 16.21
N GLY A 110 -3.80 -9.40 16.43
CA GLY A 110 -3.40 -8.20 17.15
C GLY A 110 -2.67 -7.17 16.27
N LYS A 111 -2.48 -7.43 14.98
CA LYS A 111 -1.88 -6.46 14.05
C LYS A 111 -2.87 -5.32 13.80
N VAL A 112 -2.35 -4.09 13.83
CA VAL A 112 -3.08 -2.88 13.51
C VAL A 112 -2.65 -2.40 12.13
N ILE A 113 -3.62 -2.14 11.25
CA ILE A 113 -3.38 -1.56 9.93
C ILE A 113 -4.43 -0.49 9.62
N LEU A 114 -4.16 0.32 8.59
CA LEU A 114 -5.15 1.24 8.04
C LEU A 114 -6.41 0.49 7.59
N ASP A 115 -7.57 1.10 7.81
CA ASP A 115 -8.83 0.57 7.30
C ASP A 115 -8.89 0.82 5.77
N PRO A 116 -8.87 -0.23 4.93
CA PRO A 116 -8.84 -0.09 3.48
C PRO A 116 -10.16 0.42 2.88
N ARG A 117 -11.21 0.61 3.71
CA ARG A 117 -12.48 1.20 3.29
C ARG A 117 -12.39 2.70 3.02
N TYR A 118 -11.42 3.38 3.61
CA TYR A 118 -11.28 4.83 3.56
C TYR A 118 -10.07 5.22 2.72
N ASP A 119 -10.23 6.30 1.95
CA ASP A 119 -9.11 6.91 1.26
C ASP A 119 -8.29 7.80 2.21
N TYR A 120 -7.11 8.24 1.79
CA TYR A 120 -6.16 8.99 2.62
C TYR A 120 -6.73 10.30 3.19
N GLU A 121 -7.75 10.88 2.56
CA GLU A 121 -8.43 12.12 2.98
C GLU A 121 -9.41 11.88 4.13
N GLU A 122 -10.01 10.69 4.18
CA GLU A 122 -11.04 10.32 5.16
C GLU A 122 -10.49 9.46 6.31
N ILE A 123 -9.25 8.98 6.16
CA ILE A 123 -8.63 8.08 7.13
C ILE A 123 -8.22 8.79 8.42
N ILE A 124 -8.08 10.12 8.39
CA ILE A 124 -7.82 10.96 9.56
C ILE A 124 -9.13 11.59 10.02
N VAL A 125 -9.44 11.42 11.30
CA VAL A 125 -10.54 12.08 11.99
C VAL A 125 -9.95 13.20 12.85
N LYS A 126 -10.31 14.44 12.51
CA LYS A 126 -9.84 15.67 13.17
C LYS A 126 -10.66 15.99 14.42
#